data_AF-A0A1J8QT33-F1
#
_entry.id   AF-A0A1J8QT33-F1
#
_cell.length_a   1.000
_cell.length_b   1.000
_cell.length_c   1.000
_cell.angle_alpha   90.00
_cell.angle_beta   90.00
_cell.angle_gamma   90.00
#
_symmetry.space_group_name_H-M   'P 1'
#
loop_
_entity.id
_entity.type
_entity.pdbx_description
1 polymer ?
#
loop_
_entity_poly.entity_id
_entity_poly.type
_entity_poly.pdbx_seq_one_letter_code
_entity_poly.pdbx_strand_id
1 'polypeptide(L)'
;QNWKIFHEILCKKQVPTVLVVTGLEHEENLNEWWWKNREAFEHQGIRPDDTVCITATRGKLIRRGRRVFDDDYEQSLDKIQNLILNRALLRPLFVNKTNWFYDVVRNFFFFFQWTTIRKAKDIQKIADACGMSKEETARLKQELVIVNVPTTQ
;
A
#
# COMPACT_ATOMS: atom_id res chain seq x y z
N GLN A 1 -6.46 -4.56 -6.22
CA GLN A 1 -7.26 -3.98 -5.11
C GLN A 1 -6.38 -3.44 -3.98
N ASN A 2 -5.42 -4.22 -3.44
CA ASN A 2 -4.49 -3.76 -2.38
C ASN A 2 -3.75 -2.47 -2.74
N TRP A 3 -3.23 -2.38 -3.98
CA TRP A 3 -2.55 -1.19 -4.48
C TRP A 3 -3.37 0.09 -4.23
N LYS A 4 -4.63 0.10 -4.67
CA LYS A 4 -5.52 1.25 -4.51
C LYS A 4 -5.75 1.63 -3.04
N ILE A 5 -5.90 0.64 -2.18
CA ILE A 5 -6.09 0.86 -0.74
C ILE A 5 -4.87 1.54 -0.13
N PHE A 6 -3.68 0.97 -0.33
CA PHE A 6 -2.46 1.52 0.29
C PHE A 6 -2.07 2.84 -0.37
N HIS A 7 -1.93 2.85 -1.69
CA HIS A 7 -1.43 3.99 -2.44
C HIS A 7 -2.40 5.17 -2.44
N GLU A 8 -3.68 4.95 -2.75
CA GLU A 8 -4.63 6.05 -2.95
C GLU A 8 -5.39 6.42 -1.68
N ILE A 9 -5.77 5.44 -0.85
CA ILE A 9 -6.63 5.69 0.31
C ILE A 9 -5.80 5.99 1.56
N LEU A 10 -4.97 5.04 2.00
CA LEU A 10 -4.21 5.16 3.25
C LEU A 10 -3.08 6.19 3.13
N CYS A 11 -2.25 6.07 2.09
CA CYS A 11 -1.10 6.93 1.87
C CYS A 11 -1.44 8.19 1.08
N LYS A 12 -2.65 8.31 0.52
CA LYS A 12 -3.13 9.48 -0.25
C LYS A 12 -2.18 9.94 -1.36
N LYS A 13 -1.40 9.02 -1.94
CA LYS A 13 -0.34 9.31 -2.92
C LYS A 13 0.74 10.29 -2.41
N GLN A 14 0.89 10.39 -1.07
CA GLN A 14 1.88 11.26 -0.41
C GLN A 14 3.10 10.50 0.09
N VAL A 15 3.05 9.16 0.06
CA VAL A 15 4.17 8.29 0.43
C VAL A 15 4.69 7.63 -0.84
N PRO A 16 6.00 7.76 -1.15
CA PRO A 16 6.62 7.04 -2.25
C PRO A 16 6.34 5.55 -2.14
N THR A 17 5.79 4.96 -3.18
CA THR A 17 5.37 3.56 -3.21
C THR A 17 6.11 2.84 -4.31
N VAL A 18 6.89 1.84 -3.91
CA VAL A 18 7.70 1.02 -4.83
C VAL A 18 7.10 -0.37 -5.00
N LEU A 19 7.38 -0.99 -6.15
CA LEU A 19 7.01 -2.38 -6.41
C LEU A 19 8.26 -3.27 -6.38
N VAL A 20 8.23 -4.30 -5.54
CA VAL A 20 9.27 -5.34 -5.49
C VAL A 20 8.69 -6.62 -6.10
N VAL A 21 9.25 -7.06 -7.21
CA VAL A 21 8.83 -8.29 -7.91
C VAL A 21 9.78 -9.42 -7.54
N THR A 22 9.22 -10.52 -7.04
CA THR A 22 9.93 -11.74 -6.62
C THR A 22 9.48 -12.94 -7.47
N GLY A 23 10.08 -14.12 -7.26
CA GLY A 23 9.73 -15.32 -8.00
C GLY A 23 10.35 -15.37 -9.40
N LEU A 24 11.42 -14.60 -9.61
CA LEU A 24 12.10 -14.44 -10.90
C LEU A 24 13.47 -15.14 -10.92
N GLU A 25 13.71 -16.07 -9.99
CA GLU A 25 15.03 -16.73 -9.82
C GLU A 25 15.46 -17.56 -11.05
N HIS A 26 14.53 -17.83 -11.96
CA HIS A 26 14.78 -18.57 -13.21
C HIS A 26 14.72 -17.69 -14.46
N GLU A 27 14.52 -16.38 -14.30
CA GLU A 27 14.56 -15.44 -15.41
C GLU A 27 16.01 -15.09 -15.75
N GLU A 28 16.36 -15.13 -17.04
CA GLU A 28 17.71 -14.78 -17.49
C GLU A 28 18.03 -13.30 -17.25
N ASN A 29 17.02 -12.42 -17.32
CA ASN A 29 17.17 -10.99 -17.12
C ASN A 29 16.00 -10.38 -16.32
N LEU A 30 16.25 -10.17 -15.02
CA LEU A 30 15.32 -9.55 -14.07
C LEU A 30 14.82 -8.18 -14.54
N ASN A 31 15.69 -7.34 -15.12
CA ASN A 31 15.31 -5.98 -15.51
C ASN A 31 14.42 -5.98 -16.75
N GLU A 32 14.73 -6.84 -17.72
CA GLU A 32 13.95 -6.98 -18.95
C GLU A 32 12.54 -7.52 -18.66
N TRP A 33 12.43 -8.40 -17.66
CA TRP A 33 11.14 -8.93 -17.21
C TRP A 33 10.14 -7.81 -16.88
N TRP A 34 10.56 -6.76 -16.17
CA TRP A 34 9.68 -5.64 -15.84
C TRP A 34 9.12 -4.97 -17.09
N TRP A 35 9.98 -4.65 -18.06
CA TRP A 35 9.57 -3.94 -19.27
C TRP A 35 8.59 -4.74 -20.12
N LYS A 36 8.71 -6.07 -20.13
CA LYS A 36 7.79 -6.97 -20.82
C LYS A 36 6.43 -7.08 -20.12
N ASN A 37 6.37 -6.92 -18.80
CA ASN A 37 5.16 -7.20 -18.01
C ASN A 37 4.48 -5.94 -17.45
N ARG A 38 5.15 -4.79 -17.48
CA ARG A 38 4.69 -3.52 -16.89
C ARG A 38 3.26 -3.15 -17.29
N GLU A 39 2.92 -3.31 -18.57
CA GLU A 39 1.60 -2.94 -19.10
C GLU A 39 0.46 -3.69 -18.35
N ALA A 40 0.67 -4.95 -17.99
CA ALA A 40 -0.32 -5.73 -17.24
C ALA A 40 -0.59 -5.14 -15.84
N PHE A 41 0.45 -4.62 -15.17
CA PHE A 41 0.32 -3.93 -13.89
C PHE A 41 -0.39 -2.58 -14.05
N GLU A 42 -0.03 -1.83 -15.08
CA GLU A 42 -0.63 -0.52 -15.36
C GLU A 42 -2.12 -0.61 -15.72
N HIS A 43 -2.53 -1.65 -16.45
CA HIS A 43 -3.93 -1.96 -16.71
C HIS A 43 -4.74 -2.24 -15.43
N GLN A 44 -4.07 -2.73 -14.37
CA GLN A 44 -4.67 -2.89 -13.04
C GLN A 44 -4.56 -1.62 -12.16
N GLY A 45 -4.05 -0.52 -12.72
CA GLY A 45 -3.84 0.75 -12.02
C GLY A 45 -2.63 0.76 -11.09
N ILE A 46 -1.73 -0.23 -11.19
CA ILE A 46 -0.49 -0.30 -10.41
C ILE A 46 0.58 0.52 -11.12
N ARG A 47 0.94 1.67 -10.54
CA ARG A 47 1.89 2.64 -11.10
C ARG A 47 2.83 3.12 -9.99
N PRO A 48 3.85 2.32 -9.64
CA PRO A 48 4.78 2.67 -8.58
C PRO A 48 5.73 3.78 -8.99
N ASP A 49 6.28 4.49 -8.00
CA ASP A 49 7.33 5.51 -8.20
C ASP A 49 8.65 4.88 -8.65
N ASP A 50 8.84 3.60 -8.34
CA ASP A 50 10.00 2.81 -8.72
C ASP A 50 9.70 1.32 -8.64
N THR A 51 10.45 0.52 -9.41
CA THR A 51 10.27 -0.93 -9.46
C THR A 51 11.61 -1.64 -9.44
N VAL A 52 11.69 -2.72 -8.67
CA VAL A 52 12.85 -3.62 -8.70
C VAL A 52 12.38 -5.07 -8.88
N CYS A 53 13.09 -5.78 -9.74
CA CYS A 53 12.98 -7.22 -9.90
C CYS A 53 14.15 -7.90 -9.18
N ILE A 54 13.86 -8.87 -8.33
CA ILE A 54 14.84 -9.48 -7.42
C ILE A 54 14.78 -11.01 -7.42
N THR A 55 15.90 -11.59 -6.99
CA THR A 55 16.02 -12.96 -6.52
C THR A 55 15.76 -12.95 -5.02
N ALA A 56 14.63 -13.50 -4.58
CA ALA A 56 14.19 -13.41 -3.18
C ALA A 56 14.68 -14.59 -2.31
N THR A 57 15.27 -15.62 -2.94
CA THR A 57 15.79 -16.79 -2.26
C THR A 57 17.16 -17.17 -2.81
N ARG A 58 18.06 -17.63 -1.93
CA ARG A 58 19.34 -18.21 -2.34
C ARG A 58 19.20 -19.57 -3.03
N GLY A 59 18.03 -20.20 -2.93
CA GLY A 59 17.76 -21.51 -3.50
C GLY A 59 18.36 -22.68 -2.69
N LYS A 60 18.40 -23.85 -3.33
CA LYS A 60 18.88 -25.10 -2.72
C LYS A 60 20.40 -25.10 -2.59
N LEU A 61 20.91 -25.86 -1.63
CA LEU A 61 22.34 -26.10 -1.47
C LEU A 61 22.87 -26.96 -2.63
N ILE A 62 23.98 -26.54 -3.23
CA ILE A 62 24.74 -27.30 -4.21
C ILE A 62 26.00 -27.90 -3.57
N ARG A 63 26.62 -28.88 -4.23
CA ARG A 63 27.90 -29.43 -3.79
C ARG A 63 28.91 -28.28 -3.63
N ARG A 64 29.70 -28.33 -2.55
CA ARG A 64 30.65 -27.28 -2.09
C ARG A 64 30.06 -26.18 -1.19
N GLY A 65 28.86 -26.34 -0.67
CA GLY A 65 28.32 -25.47 0.39
C GLY A 65 27.77 -24.11 -0.10
N ARG A 66 27.81 -23.85 -1.41
CA ARG A 66 27.11 -22.73 -2.05
C ARG A 66 25.66 -23.07 -2.33
N ARG A 67 24.83 -22.07 -2.58
CA ARG A 67 23.46 -22.22 -3.07
C ARG A 67 23.34 -21.72 -4.50
N VAL A 68 22.31 -22.21 -5.20
CA VAL A 68 22.12 -21.98 -6.65
C VAL A 68 22.08 -20.49 -7.02
N PHE A 69 21.50 -19.66 -6.16
CA PHE A 69 21.28 -18.23 -6.43
C PHE A 69 21.99 -17.30 -5.45
N ASP A 70 23.11 -17.73 -4.84
CA ASP A 70 23.81 -16.89 -3.85
C ASP A 70 24.19 -15.53 -4.45
N ASP A 71 24.81 -15.51 -5.63
CA ASP A 71 25.30 -14.26 -6.24
C ASP A 71 24.16 -13.31 -6.63
N ASP A 72 23.07 -13.84 -7.19
CA ASP A 72 21.90 -13.03 -7.58
C ASP A 72 21.10 -12.52 -6.37
N TYR A 73 21.09 -13.31 -5.29
CA TYR A 73 20.48 -12.92 -4.03
C TYR A 73 21.25 -11.76 -3.38
N GLU A 74 22.58 -11.82 -3.32
CA GLU A 74 23.40 -10.73 -2.78
C GLU A 74 23.20 -9.43 -3.60
N GLN A 75 23.23 -9.53 -4.94
CA GLN A 75 22.93 -8.38 -5.80
C GLN A 75 21.53 -7.82 -5.56
N SER A 76 20.56 -8.68 -5.24
CA SER A 76 19.20 -8.27 -4.94
C SER A 76 19.10 -7.51 -3.61
N LEU A 77 19.94 -7.82 -2.61
CA LEU A 77 20.01 -7.06 -1.37
C LEU A 77 20.45 -5.62 -1.64
N ASP A 78 21.50 -5.44 -2.45
CA ASP A 78 22.00 -4.11 -2.81
C ASP A 78 20.93 -3.31 -3.57
N LYS A 79 20.21 -3.95 -4.50
CA LYS A 79 19.12 -3.30 -5.22
C LYS A 79 18.00 -2.81 -4.29
N ILE A 80 17.58 -3.63 -3.32
CA ILE A 80 16.54 -3.25 -2.35
C ILE A 80 17.02 -2.11 -1.45
N GLN A 81 18.25 -2.19 -0.94
CA GLN A 81 18.81 -1.15 -0.07
C GLN A 81 18.87 0.19 -0.81
N ASN A 82 19.39 0.20 -2.04
CA ASN A 82 19.45 1.40 -2.86
C ASN A 82 18.05 1.94 -3.18
N LEU A 83 17.08 1.08 -3.50
CA LEU A 83 15.70 1.48 -3.75
C LEU A 83 15.09 2.20 -2.55
N ILE A 84 15.25 1.62 -1.34
CA ILE A 84 14.73 2.21 -0.10
C ILE A 84 15.41 3.54 0.17
N LEU A 85 16.75 3.62 0.09
CA LEU A 85 17.49 4.85 0.35
C LEU A 85 17.11 5.98 -0.62
N ASN A 86 16.89 5.65 -1.89
CA ASN A 86 16.55 6.63 -2.92
C ASN A 86 15.09 7.10 -2.86
N ARG A 87 14.18 6.31 -2.29
CA ARG A 87 12.74 6.61 -2.25
C ARG A 87 12.22 6.95 -0.86
N ALA A 88 13.00 6.74 0.19
CA ALA A 88 12.63 7.13 1.54
C ALA A 88 12.42 8.65 1.62
N LEU A 89 11.32 9.05 2.27
CA LEU A 89 11.10 10.46 2.58
C LEU A 89 12.16 10.92 3.60
N LEU A 90 12.95 11.92 3.24
CA LEU A 90 13.96 12.52 4.14
C LEU A 90 13.36 13.12 5.41
N ARG A 91 12.07 13.48 5.36
CA ARG A 91 11.32 13.99 6.50
C ARG A 91 10.01 13.22 6.62
N PRO A 92 9.60 12.83 7.84
CA PRO A 92 8.29 12.26 8.06
C PRO A 92 7.21 13.18 7.51
N LEU A 93 6.26 12.59 6.79
CA LEU A 93 5.09 13.32 6.31
C LEU A 93 4.28 13.79 7.52
N PHE A 94 4.12 15.11 7.66
CA PHE A 94 3.23 15.64 8.67
C PHE A 94 1.78 15.44 8.20
N VAL A 95 1.03 14.70 9.00
CA VAL A 95 -0.37 14.39 8.72
C VAL A 95 -1.21 14.86 9.89
N ASN A 96 -2.22 15.70 9.62
CA ASN A 96 -3.26 15.97 10.61
C ASN A 96 -4.05 14.67 10.79
N LYS A 97 -3.83 13.98 11.92
CA LYS A 97 -4.34 12.63 12.19
C LYS A 97 -5.85 12.54 12.07
N THR A 98 -6.54 13.54 12.61
CA THR A 98 -7.99 13.70 12.61
C THR A 98 -8.52 13.76 11.17
N ASN A 99 -8.06 14.74 10.39
CA ASN A 99 -8.48 14.92 9.00
C ASN A 99 -8.12 13.71 8.12
N TRP A 100 -6.92 13.15 8.31
CA TRP A 100 -6.50 11.96 7.59
C TRP A 100 -7.43 10.78 7.87
N PHE A 101 -7.75 10.54 9.13
CA PHE A 101 -8.60 9.42 9.50
C PHE A 101 -10.00 9.56 8.90
N TYR A 102 -10.59 10.76 8.95
CA TYR A 102 -11.87 11.03 8.28
C TYR A 102 -11.81 10.68 6.81
N ASP A 103 -10.82 11.21 6.10
CA ASP A 103 -10.70 11.00 4.67
C ASP A 103 -10.45 9.54 4.33
N VAL A 104 -9.62 8.83 5.10
CA VAL A 104 -9.38 7.39 4.92
C VAL A 104 -10.68 6.63 5.10
N VAL A 105 -11.36 6.82 6.23
CA VAL A 105 -12.60 6.11 6.56
C VAL A 105 -13.66 6.39 5.51
N ARG A 106 -13.86 7.66 5.13
CA ARG A 106 -14.78 8.07 4.09
C ARG A 106 -14.46 7.39 2.75
N ASN A 107 -13.21 7.42 2.29
CA ASN A 107 -12.80 6.79 1.04
C ASN A 107 -12.93 5.26 1.08
N PHE A 108 -12.64 4.62 2.22
CA PHE A 108 -12.90 3.19 2.43
C PHE A 108 -14.40 2.87 2.31
N PHE A 109 -15.28 3.67 2.95
CA PHE A 109 -16.73 3.50 2.87
C PHE A 109 -17.22 3.55 1.42
N PHE A 110 -16.79 4.56 0.65
CA PHE A 110 -17.14 4.67 -0.77
C PHE A 110 -16.56 3.52 -1.60
N PHE A 111 -15.28 3.19 -1.41
CA PHE A 111 -14.59 2.20 -2.22
C PHE A 111 -15.15 0.78 -2.05
N PHE A 112 -15.56 0.42 -0.83
CA PHE A 112 -16.14 -0.89 -0.53
C PHE A 112 -17.67 -0.91 -0.60
N GLN A 113 -18.32 0.17 -1.05
CA GLN A 113 -19.78 0.32 -1.00
C GLN A 113 -20.36 -0.06 0.38
N TRP A 114 -19.64 0.28 1.44
CA TRP A 114 -20.02 -0.06 2.82
C TRP A 114 -21.09 0.90 3.37
N THR A 115 -22.03 1.30 2.52
CA THR A 115 -23.16 2.19 2.83
C THR A 115 -24.23 1.51 3.68
N THR A 116 -24.07 0.23 4.04
CA THR A 116 -24.93 -0.42 5.02
C THR A 116 -24.57 0.03 6.43
N ILE A 117 -25.34 1.03 6.90
CA ILE A 117 -25.57 1.50 8.28
C ILE A 117 -24.95 0.59 9.35
N ARG A 118 -23.80 1.00 9.89
CA ARG A 118 -23.29 0.43 11.13
C ARG A 118 -24.03 1.04 12.33
N LYS A 119 -24.42 0.22 13.30
CA LYS A 119 -25.07 0.70 14.54
C LYS A 119 -24.12 1.68 15.25
N ALA A 120 -24.64 2.66 15.97
CA ALA A 120 -23.84 3.66 16.70
C ALA A 120 -22.71 3.06 17.57
N LYS A 121 -22.89 1.84 18.04
CA LYS A 121 -21.91 1.04 18.79
C LYS A 121 -20.64 0.72 17.99
N ASP A 122 -20.76 0.46 16.69
CA ASP A 122 -19.61 0.12 15.85
C ASP A 122 -18.81 1.37 15.47
N ILE A 123 -19.49 2.50 15.29
CA ILE A 123 -18.84 3.81 15.12
C ILE A 123 -18.05 4.16 16.38
N GLN A 124 -18.64 3.93 17.56
CA GLN A 124 -17.95 4.19 18.83
C GLN A 124 -16.71 3.31 19.00
N LYS A 125 -16.80 2.01 18.69
CA LYS A 125 -15.62 1.11 18.72
C LYS A 125 -14.49 1.58 17.80
N ILE A 126 -14.81 2.09 16.62
CA ILE A 126 -13.82 2.64 15.69
C ILE A 126 -13.17 3.89 16.30
N ALA A 127 -13.98 4.82 16.80
CA ALA A 127 -13.49 6.05 17.43
C ALA A 127 -12.57 5.75 18.63
N ASP A 128 -12.96 4.80 19.48
CA ASP A 128 -12.20 4.39 20.66
C ASP A 128 -10.87 3.73 20.26
N ALA A 129 -10.88 2.84 19.26
CA ALA A 129 -9.66 2.19 18.73
C ALA A 129 -8.68 3.21 18.12
N CYS A 130 -9.19 4.34 17.64
CA CYS A 130 -8.40 5.40 17.03
C CYS A 130 -8.03 6.53 18.01
N GLY A 131 -8.43 6.42 19.28
CA GLY A 131 -8.10 7.41 20.32
C GLY A 131 -8.72 8.79 20.06
N MET A 132 -9.89 8.85 19.42
CA MET A 132 -10.53 10.10 19.06
C MET A 132 -11.05 10.90 20.27
N SER A 133 -11.03 12.22 20.15
CA SER A 133 -11.73 13.12 21.06
C SER A 133 -13.25 13.03 20.87
N LYS A 134 -14.00 13.62 21.81
CA LYS A 134 -15.47 13.67 21.72
C LYS A 134 -15.93 14.51 20.52
N GLU A 135 -15.23 15.61 20.25
CA GLU A 135 -15.49 16.51 19.13
C GLU A 135 -15.25 15.80 17.79
N GLU A 136 -14.19 15.01 17.71
CA GLU A 136 -13.88 14.20 16.54
C GLU A 136 -14.94 13.09 16.34
N THR A 137 -15.29 12.39 17.41
CA THR A 137 -16.35 11.39 17.34
C THR A 137 -17.69 12.00 16.89
N ALA A 138 -18.01 13.22 17.32
CA ALA A 138 -19.23 13.92 16.93
C ALA A 138 -19.22 14.32 15.45
N ARG A 139 -18.11 14.86 14.94
CA ARG A 139 -17.93 15.18 13.52
C ARG A 139 -18.02 13.93 12.64
N LEU A 140 -17.47 12.79 13.08
CA LEU A 140 -17.57 11.51 12.37
C LEU A 140 -19.01 11.05 12.23
N LYS A 141 -19.77 11.15 13.32
CA LYS A 141 -21.19 10.81 13.33
C LYS A 141 -21.98 11.71 12.37
N GLN A 142 -21.71 13.02 12.33
CA GLN A 142 -22.38 13.95 11.41
C GLN A 142 -22.07 13.67 9.94
N GLU A 143 -20.79 13.48 9.59
CA GLU A 143 -20.39 13.18 8.21
C GLU A 143 -20.99 11.87 7.70
N LEU A 144 -21.03 10.83 8.55
CA LEU A 144 -21.64 9.55 8.19
C LEU A 144 -23.16 9.65 7.97
N VAL A 145 -23.85 10.52 8.71
CA VAL A 145 -25.29 10.77 8.49
C VAL A 145 -25.53 11.45 7.14
N ILE A 146 -24.66 12.38 6.73
CA ILE A 146 -24.78 13.08 5.43
C ILE A 146 -24.61 12.11 4.25
N VAL A 147 -23.71 11.14 4.36
CA VAL A 147 -23.49 10.10 3.33
C VAL A 147 -24.69 9.14 3.19
N ASN A 148 -25.54 9.05 4.22
CA ASN A 148 -26.71 8.16 4.26
C ASN A 148 -28.02 8.81 3.80
N VAL A 149 -28.01 10.11 3.44
CA VAL A 149 -29.17 10.72 2.79
C VAL A 149 -29.17 10.25 1.33
N PRO A 150 -30.20 9.54 0.85
CA PRO A 150 -30.29 9.22 -0.57
C PRO A 150 -30.25 10.52 -1.35
N THR A 151 -29.35 10.63 -2.32
CA THR A 151 -29.38 11.75 -3.27
C THR A 151 -30.67 11.62 -4.06
N THR A 152 -31.73 12.30 -3.63
CA THR A 152 -32.99 12.37 -4.36
C THR A 152 -32.74 13.16 -5.64
N GLN A 153 -32.61 12.46 -6.75
CA GLN A 153 -32.93 12.96 -8.10
C GLN A 153 -33.76 11.91 -8.81
#